data_AF-A0A954V2P1-F1
#
_entry.id   AF-A0A954V2P1-F1
#
_cell.length_a   1.000
_cell.length_b   1.000
_cell.length_c   1.000
_cell.angle_alpha   90.00
_cell.angle_beta   90.00
_cell.angle_gamma   90.00
#
_symmetry.space_group_name_H-M   'P 1'
#
loop_
_entity.id
_entity.type
_entity.pdbx_description
1 polymer ?
#
loop_
_entity_poly.entity_id
_entity_poly.type
_entity_poly.pdbx_seq_one_letter_code
_entity_poly.pdbx_strand_id
1 'polypeptide(L)'
;MVFKSILILAALAQLLAAGLALRINFRYRIYSAWFLLSAAASVGAILRLTTLSEVWTQTPTLFEDRNLWLSTVAALLASILLLGGMALIEPFFVRISEAEKSLRQEHRELTTIVRATEEELKLAQRIQRRLLPANAVELPGLDIAGVSQAAEWTSGDYFDYLPLRSGNTALVIAD
;
A
#
# COMPACT_ATOMS: atom_id res chain seq x y z
N MET A 1 0.77 36.64 -38.87
CA MET A 1 1.89 36.40 -37.94
C MET A 1 1.43 35.92 -36.56
N VAL A 2 0.45 36.59 -35.93
CA VAL A 2 -0.11 36.22 -34.62
C VAL A 2 -0.52 34.74 -34.49
N PHE A 3 -1.19 34.17 -35.49
CA PHE A 3 -1.61 32.76 -35.46
C PHE A 3 -0.45 31.76 -35.39
N LYS A 4 0.65 32.02 -36.12
CA LYS A 4 1.86 31.17 -36.07
C LYS A 4 2.50 31.21 -34.68
N SER A 5 2.51 32.37 -34.04
CA SER A 5 3.03 32.54 -32.67
C SER A 5 2.19 31.78 -31.64
N ILE A 6 0.85 31.80 -31.77
CA ILE A 6 -0.06 31.06 -30.87
C ILE A 6 0.14 29.54 -31.02
N LEU A 7 0.31 29.05 -32.25
CA LEU A 7 0.56 27.63 -32.52
C LEU A 7 1.90 27.15 -31.93
N ILE A 8 2.96 27.95 -32.06
CA ILE A 8 4.27 27.65 -31.47
C ILE A 8 4.17 27.57 -29.94
N LEU A 9 3.44 28.51 -29.32
CA LEU A 9 3.23 28.54 -27.88
C LEU A 9 2.44 27.30 -27.40
N ALA A 10 1.41 26.89 -28.16
CA ALA A 10 0.63 25.69 -27.84
C ALA A 10 1.49 24.41 -27.91
N ALA A 11 2.31 24.27 -28.94
CA ALA A 11 3.22 23.12 -29.08
C ALA A 11 4.25 23.06 -27.93
N LEU A 12 4.85 24.21 -27.57
CA LEU A 12 5.76 24.31 -26.43
C LEU A 12 5.09 23.93 -25.11
N ALA A 13 3.88 24.41 -24.86
CA ALA A 13 3.12 24.07 -23.65
C ALA A 13 2.83 22.56 -23.54
N GLN A 14 2.49 21.92 -24.66
CA GLN A 14 2.22 20.47 -24.69
C GLN A 14 3.48 19.63 -24.45
N LEU A 15 4.64 20.06 -24.98
CA LEU A 15 5.92 19.40 -24.69
C LEU A 15 6.31 19.51 -23.21
N LEU A 16 6.11 20.67 -22.60
CA LEU A 16 6.34 20.87 -21.16
C LEU A 16 5.41 19.99 -20.32
N ALA A 17 4.13 19.88 -20.70
CA ALA A 17 3.17 19.00 -20.04
C ALA A 17 3.59 17.53 -20.12
N ALA A 18 3.99 17.06 -21.29
CA ALA A 18 4.47 15.70 -21.49
C ALA A 18 5.73 15.40 -20.65
N GLY A 19 6.69 16.34 -20.61
CA GLY A 19 7.91 16.21 -19.81
C GLY A 19 7.66 16.14 -18.29
N LEU A 20 6.76 16.99 -17.78
CA LEU A 20 6.37 16.98 -16.36
C LEU A 20 5.68 15.67 -15.99
N ALA A 21 4.77 15.19 -16.85
CA ALA A 21 4.07 13.93 -16.67
C ALA A 21 5.02 12.72 -16.60
N LEU A 22 6.02 12.68 -17.50
CA LEU A 22 7.07 11.66 -17.49
C LEU A 22 7.91 11.70 -16.21
N ARG A 23 8.30 12.89 -15.75
CA ARG A 23 9.08 13.06 -14.52
C ARG A 23 8.32 12.56 -13.29
N ILE A 24 7.04 12.88 -13.18
CA ILE A 24 6.17 12.41 -12.09
C ILE A 24 6.03 10.88 -12.14
N ASN A 25 5.85 10.30 -13.33
CA ASN A 25 5.77 8.85 -13.50
C ASN A 25 7.03 8.13 -12.97
N PHE A 26 8.22 8.63 -13.29
CA PHE A 26 9.49 8.08 -12.78
C PHE A 26 9.68 8.25 -11.26
N ARG A 27 9.19 9.36 -10.69
CA ARG A 27 9.35 9.69 -9.26
C ARG A 27 8.48 8.82 -8.36
N TYR A 28 7.25 8.52 -8.78
CA TYR A 28 6.23 7.92 -7.90
C TYR A 28 5.87 6.46 -8.20
N ARG A 29 6.36 5.85 -9.30
CA ARG A 29 6.08 4.44 -9.67
C ARG A 29 4.58 4.06 -9.70
N ILE A 30 3.69 5.03 -9.87
CA ILE A 30 2.24 4.81 -10.08
C ILE A 30 2.02 4.77 -11.59
N TYR A 31 2.21 3.59 -12.18
CA TYR A 31 2.35 3.42 -13.62
C TYR A 31 1.05 3.61 -14.42
N SER A 32 -0.14 3.43 -13.83
CA SER A 32 -1.38 3.32 -14.61
C SER A 32 -1.99 4.67 -15.00
N ALA A 33 -2.18 5.59 -14.04
CA ALA A 33 -2.88 6.85 -14.31
C ALA A 33 -2.03 7.86 -15.09
N TRP A 34 -0.74 7.97 -14.74
CA TRP A 34 0.17 8.96 -15.32
C TRP A 34 0.64 8.60 -16.73
N PHE A 35 0.66 7.30 -17.07
CA PHE A 35 0.93 6.85 -18.44
C PHE A 35 -0.17 7.30 -19.41
N LEU A 36 -1.44 7.14 -19.04
CA LEU A 36 -2.56 7.58 -19.88
C LEU A 36 -2.57 9.10 -20.08
N LEU A 37 -2.29 9.86 -19.02
CA LEU A 37 -2.28 11.32 -19.05
C LEU A 37 -1.13 11.88 -19.90
N SER A 38 0.07 11.28 -19.79
CA SER A 38 1.23 11.62 -20.62
C SER A 38 1.08 11.20 -22.08
N ALA A 39 0.46 10.05 -22.34
CA ALA A 39 0.12 9.60 -23.69
C ALA A 39 -0.88 10.56 -24.36
N ALA A 40 -1.94 10.97 -23.65
CA ALA A 40 -2.91 11.93 -24.17
C ALA A 40 -2.26 13.29 -24.51
N ALA A 41 -1.38 13.80 -23.64
CA ALA A 41 -0.64 15.03 -23.90
C ALA A 41 0.31 14.91 -25.11
N SER A 42 0.98 13.76 -25.25
CA SER A 42 1.90 13.47 -26.36
C SER A 42 1.17 13.36 -27.69
N VAL A 43 0.02 12.66 -27.73
CA VAL A 43 -0.85 12.59 -28.92
C VAL A 43 -1.35 13.99 -29.29
N GLY A 44 -1.76 14.80 -28.31
CA GLY A 44 -2.14 16.18 -28.51
C GLY A 44 -1.03 17.04 -29.12
N ALA A 45 0.22 16.84 -28.70
CA ALA A 45 1.39 17.51 -29.26
C ALA A 45 1.64 17.11 -30.73
N ILE A 46 1.59 15.81 -31.03
CA ILE A 46 1.80 15.27 -32.39
C ILE A 46 0.75 15.83 -33.35
N LEU A 47 -0.54 15.81 -32.95
CA LEU A 47 -1.62 16.38 -33.75
C LEU A 47 -1.45 17.90 -33.99
N ARG A 48 -0.77 18.62 -33.10
CA ARG A 48 -0.51 20.06 -33.29
C ARG A 48 0.67 20.30 -34.22
N LEU A 49 1.72 19.49 -34.14
CA LEU A 49 2.85 19.53 -35.06
C LEU A 49 2.40 19.30 -36.52
N THR A 50 1.44 18.40 -36.76
CA THR A 50 0.90 18.18 -38.12
C THR A 50 0.15 19.41 -38.62
N THR A 51 -0.74 20.00 -37.81
CA THR A 51 -1.47 21.23 -38.19
C THR A 51 -0.53 22.42 -38.42
N LEU A 52 0.57 22.52 -37.66
CA LEU A 52 1.61 23.54 -37.85
C LEU A 52 2.31 23.38 -39.20
N SER A 53 2.61 22.14 -39.60
CA SER A 53 3.27 21.81 -40.86
C SER A 53 2.39 22.16 -42.08
N GLU A 54 1.10 21.88 -42.02
CA GLU A 54 0.13 22.23 -43.07
C GLU A 54 0.03 23.75 -43.26
N VAL A 55 -0.08 24.51 -42.16
CA VAL A 55 -0.15 25.98 -42.17
C VAL A 55 1.15 26.64 -42.65
N TRP A 56 2.29 25.94 -42.59
CA TRP A 56 3.57 26.49 -43.01
C TRP A 56 3.75 26.49 -44.53
N THR A 57 3.12 25.53 -45.22
CA THR A 57 3.32 25.30 -46.66
C THR A 57 2.29 26.03 -47.54
N GLN A 58 1.14 26.40 -47.00
CA GLN A 58 0.08 27.10 -47.73
C GLN A 58 -0.09 28.55 -47.24
N THR A 59 -0.28 29.50 -48.18
CA THR A 59 -0.68 30.87 -47.82
C THR A 59 -2.14 30.90 -47.39
N PRO A 60 -2.45 31.38 -46.18
CA PRO A 60 -3.77 31.29 -45.58
C PRO A 60 -4.92 31.98 -46.36
N THR A 61 -6.00 31.26 -46.65
CA THR A 61 -7.37 31.80 -46.50
C THR A 61 -7.90 31.59 -45.06
N LEU A 62 -7.00 31.34 -44.09
CA LEU A 62 -7.28 30.89 -42.70
C LEU A 62 -8.14 31.83 -41.83
N PHE A 63 -8.61 32.97 -42.34
CA PHE A 63 -9.56 33.82 -41.61
C PHE A 63 -11.02 33.36 -41.74
N GLU A 64 -11.34 32.43 -42.65
CA GLU A 64 -12.72 31.92 -42.80
C GLU A 64 -12.99 30.57 -42.13
N ASP A 65 -11.95 29.79 -41.82
CA ASP A 65 -12.15 28.43 -41.29
C ASP A 65 -12.32 28.41 -39.75
N ARG A 66 -13.54 28.73 -39.32
CA ARG A 66 -13.97 28.78 -37.92
C ARG A 66 -13.62 27.50 -37.14
N ASN A 67 -13.61 26.34 -37.79
CA ASN A 67 -13.32 25.05 -37.15
C ASN A 67 -11.85 24.91 -36.74
N LEU A 68 -10.92 25.45 -37.54
CA LEU A 68 -9.49 25.41 -37.22
C LEU A 68 -9.17 26.30 -36.00
N TRP A 69 -9.82 27.46 -35.91
CA TRP A 69 -9.70 28.34 -34.74
C TRP A 69 -10.27 27.71 -33.47
N LEU A 70 -11.49 27.17 -33.53
CA LEU A 70 -12.15 26.52 -32.40
C LEU A 70 -11.33 25.33 -31.89
N SER A 71 -10.81 24.48 -32.78
CA SER A 71 -10.00 23.33 -32.37
C SER A 71 -8.70 23.75 -31.68
N THR A 72 -8.05 24.83 -32.14
CA THR A 72 -6.78 25.31 -31.57
C THR A 72 -6.96 25.92 -30.19
N VAL A 73 -8.00 26.72 -30.00
CA VAL A 73 -8.36 27.27 -28.69
C VAL A 73 -8.77 26.15 -27.73
N ALA A 74 -9.57 25.19 -28.19
CA ALA A 74 -9.99 24.05 -27.37
C ALA A 74 -8.79 23.20 -26.91
N ALA A 75 -7.79 22.96 -27.76
CA ALA A 75 -6.61 22.21 -27.37
C ALA A 75 -5.68 22.98 -26.43
N LEU A 76 -5.57 24.30 -26.57
CA LEU A 76 -4.82 25.12 -25.63
C LEU A 76 -5.48 25.05 -24.24
N LEU A 77 -6.81 25.20 -24.17
CA LEU A 77 -7.57 25.06 -22.93
C LEU A 77 -7.43 23.66 -22.33
N ALA A 78 -7.52 22.60 -23.14
CA ALA A 78 -7.29 21.24 -22.68
C ALA A 78 -5.87 21.04 -22.11
N SER A 79 -4.86 21.65 -22.74
CA SER A 79 -3.47 21.57 -22.26
C SER A 79 -3.28 22.31 -20.93
N ILE A 80 -3.90 23.48 -20.76
CA ILE A 80 -3.87 24.24 -19.51
C ILE A 80 -4.61 23.48 -18.39
N LEU A 81 -5.78 22.92 -18.68
CA LEU A 81 -6.55 22.11 -17.73
C LEU A 81 -5.78 20.87 -17.30
N LEU A 82 -5.11 20.21 -18.24
CA LEU A 82 -4.31 19.02 -17.97
C LEU A 82 -3.10 19.36 -17.10
N LEU A 83 -2.37 20.44 -17.41
CA LEU A 83 -1.28 20.95 -16.57
C LEU A 83 -1.75 21.34 -15.15
N GLY A 84 -2.86 22.06 -15.05
CA GLY A 84 -3.45 22.45 -13.77
C GLY A 84 -3.88 21.24 -12.94
N GLY A 85 -4.56 20.28 -13.58
CA GLY A 85 -4.95 19.02 -12.96
C GLY A 85 -3.75 18.22 -12.46
N MET A 86 -2.66 18.17 -13.22
CA MET A 86 -1.43 17.50 -12.79
C MET A 86 -0.84 18.15 -11.53
N ALA A 87 -0.73 19.48 -11.50
CA ALA A 87 -0.15 20.20 -10.38
C ALA A 87 -0.98 20.07 -9.08
N LEU A 88 -2.31 20.00 -9.20
CA LEU A 88 -3.22 19.83 -8.06
C LEU A 88 -3.19 18.43 -7.47
N ILE A 89 -3.02 17.41 -8.31
CA ILE A 89 -3.14 16.01 -7.89
C ILE A 89 -1.81 15.46 -7.34
N GLU A 90 -0.65 15.97 -7.78
CA GLU A 90 0.67 15.57 -7.28
C GLU A 90 0.80 15.57 -5.73
N PRO A 91 0.50 16.66 -4.99
CA PRO A 91 0.66 16.69 -3.55
C PRO A 91 -0.27 15.72 -2.81
N PHE A 92 -1.44 15.42 -3.39
CA PHE A 92 -2.38 14.44 -2.83
C PHE A 92 -1.79 13.03 -2.87
N PHE A 93 -1.15 12.65 -3.99
CA PHE A 93 -0.48 11.36 -4.11
C PHE A 93 0.70 11.22 -3.14
N VAL A 94 1.48 12.29 -2.94
CA VAL A 94 2.57 12.29 -1.97
C VAL A 94 2.04 11.97 -0.57
N ARG A 95 0.99 12.68 -0.13
CA ARG A 95 0.37 12.47 1.18
C ARG A 95 -0.18 11.05 1.34
N ILE A 96 -0.81 10.49 0.31
CA ILE A 96 -1.28 9.09 0.34
C ILE A 96 -0.11 8.13 0.48
N SER A 97 0.96 8.31 -0.30
CA SER A 97 2.13 7.42 -0.23
C SER A 97 2.82 7.46 1.13
N GLU A 98 2.89 8.63 1.74
CA GLU A 98 3.43 8.80 3.09
C GLU A 98 2.55 8.14 4.15
N ALA A 99 1.23 8.36 4.08
CA ALA A 99 0.27 7.73 4.98
C ALA A 99 0.26 6.19 4.87
N GLU A 100 0.38 5.65 3.65
CA GLU A 100 0.52 4.21 3.45
C GLU A 100 1.78 3.66 4.10
N LYS A 101 2.90 4.39 3.98
CA LYS A 101 4.17 3.97 4.59
C LYS A 101 4.10 3.99 6.11
N SER A 102 3.56 5.04 6.71
CA SER A 102 3.42 5.13 8.16
C SER A 102 2.50 4.04 8.70
N LEU A 103 1.36 3.81 8.03
CA LEU A 103 0.43 2.75 8.41
C LEU A 103 1.06 1.35 8.30
N ARG A 104 1.81 1.09 7.22
CA ARG A 104 2.55 -0.18 7.07
C ARG A 104 3.62 -0.37 8.13
N GLN A 105 4.28 0.70 8.55
CA GLN A 105 5.28 0.63 9.61
C GLN A 105 4.61 0.31 10.96
N GLU A 106 3.57 1.04 11.33
CA GLU A 106 2.81 0.81 12.56
C GLU A 106 2.25 -0.62 12.62
N HIS A 107 1.71 -1.11 11.49
CA HIS A 107 1.22 -2.49 11.42
C HIS A 107 2.34 -3.52 11.60
N ARG A 108 3.55 -3.26 11.08
CA ARG A 108 4.71 -4.14 11.29
C ARG A 108 5.17 -4.14 12.74
N GLU A 109 5.15 -2.99 13.40
CA GLU A 109 5.52 -2.88 14.81
C GLU A 109 4.51 -3.65 15.68
N LEU A 110 3.21 -3.43 15.49
CA LEU A 110 2.16 -4.15 16.20
C LEU A 110 2.23 -5.66 15.98
N THR A 111 2.41 -6.11 14.73
CA THR A 111 2.52 -7.54 14.42
C THR A 111 3.77 -8.18 15.03
N THR A 112 4.86 -7.42 15.17
CA THR A 112 6.07 -7.91 15.86
C THR A 112 5.83 -8.05 17.36
N ILE A 113 5.17 -7.07 17.98
CA ILE A 113 4.80 -7.14 19.40
C ILE A 113 3.88 -8.33 19.66
N VAL A 114 2.81 -8.48 18.86
CA VAL A 114 1.87 -9.61 18.99
C VAL A 114 2.60 -10.95 18.87
N ARG A 115 3.50 -11.09 17.89
CA ARG A 115 4.30 -12.33 17.72
C ARG A 115 5.20 -12.60 18.91
N ALA A 116 5.90 -11.59 19.43
CA ALA A 116 6.75 -11.75 20.60
C ALA A 116 5.94 -12.20 21.83
N THR A 117 4.79 -11.56 22.07
CA THR A 117 3.88 -11.95 23.15
C THR A 117 3.36 -13.38 22.97
N GLU A 118 2.97 -13.78 21.76
CA GLU A 118 2.58 -15.16 21.48
C GLU A 118 3.71 -16.17 21.76
N GLU A 119 4.96 -15.83 21.44
CA GLU A 119 6.11 -16.69 21.72
C GLU A 119 6.37 -16.85 23.23
N GLU A 120 6.24 -15.76 23.99
CA GLU A 120 6.32 -15.77 25.46
C GLU A 120 5.21 -16.63 26.08
N LEU A 121 3.97 -16.47 25.63
CA LEU A 121 2.84 -17.27 26.10
C LEU A 121 3.02 -18.76 25.76
N LYS A 122 3.49 -19.08 24.55
CA LYS A 122 3.84 -20.46 24.17
C LYS A 122 4.96 -21.03 25.03
N LEU A 123 5.93 -20.21 25.43
CA LEU A 123 6.99 -20.63 26.35
C LEU A 123 6.41 -20.93 27.73
N ALA A 124 5.59 -20.03 28.28
CA ALA A 124 4.93 -20.24 29.58
C ALA A 124 4.09 -21.52 29.59
N GLN A 125 3.31 -21.76 28.52
CA GLN A 125 2.55 -23.00 28.34
C GLN A 125 3.44 -24.24 28.35
N ARG A 126 4.59 -24.21 27.64
CA ARG A 126 5.55 -25.34 27.65
C ARG A 126 6.15 -25.57 29.02
N ILE A 127 6.46 -24.51 29.77
CA ILE A 127 6.98 -24.62 31.14
C ILE A 127 5.93 -25.26 32.04
N GLN A 128 4.69 -24.76 32.04
CA GLN A 128 3.61 -25.30 32.85
C GLN A 128 3.34 -26.77 32.55
N ARG A 129 3.26 -27.16 31.26
CA ARG A 129 3.06 -28.56 30.88
C ARG A 129 4.18 -29.49 31.34
N ARG A 130 5.41 -28.99 31.50
CA ARG A 130 6.55 -29.77 32.03
C ARG A 130 6.55 -29.86 33.56
N LEU A 131 5.86 -28.97 34.26
CA LEU A 131 5.69 -29.02 35.71
C LEU A 131 4.61 -30.01 36.14
N LEU A 132 3.63 -30.28 35.27
CA LEU A 132 2.60 -31.27 35.53
C LEU A 132 3.13 -32.70 35.36
N PRO A 133 2.61 -33.68 36.13
CA PRO A 133 2.96 -35.09 35.97
C PRO A 133 2.71 -35.57 34.54
N ALA A 134 3.76 -36.10 33.90
CA ALA A 134 3.66 -36.63 32.53
C ALA A 134 2.90 -37.96 32.46
N ASN A 135 2.97 -38.76 33.54
CA ASN A 135 2.29 -40.03 33.66
C ASN A 135 1.54 -40.09 35.00
N ALA A 136 0.47 -40.85 35.04
CA ALA A 136 -0.20 -41.17 36.30
C ALA A 136 0.72 -42.02 37.20
N VAL A 137 0.52 -41.89 38.51
CA VAL A 137 1.19 -42.76 39.48
C VAL A 137 0.48 -44.11 39.54
N GLU A 138 1.24 -45.21 39.52
CA GLU A 138 0.70 -46.55 39.73
C GLU A 138 0.56 -46.83 41.23
N LEU A 139 -0.67 -46.99 41.70
CA LEU A 139 -0.97 -47.33 43.09
C LEU A 139 -1.78 -48.63 43.16
N PRO A 140 -1.38 -49.64 43.98
CA PRO A 140 -2.09 -50.90 44.07
C PRO A 140 -3.57 -50.72 44.43
N GLY A 141 -4.46 -51.26 43.60
CA GLY A 141 -5.91 -51.20 43.83
C GLY A 141 -6.58 -49.89 43.46
N LEU A 142 -5.86 -48.93 42.86
CA LEU A 142 -6.40 -47.66 42.38
C LEU A 142 -6.06 -47.45 40.90
N ASP A 143 -7.05 -47.00 40.12
CA ASP A 143 -6.88 -46.55 38.74
C ASP A 143 -6.96 -45.02 38.72
N ILE A 144 -5.84 -44.34 38.46
CA ILE A 144 -5.70 -42.89 38.61
C ILE A 144 -5.34 -42.28 37.25
N ALA A 145 -6.01 -41.18 36.90
CA ALA A 145 -5.67 -40.35 35.75
C ALA A 145 -5.74 -38.87 36.14
N GLY A 146 -4.88 -38.05 35.54
CA GLY A 146 -4.82 -36.61 35.79
C GLY A 146 -4.61 -35.84 34.49
N VAL A 147 -5.38 -34.79 34.28
CA VAL A 147 -5.23 -33.86 33.16
C VAL A 147 -5.57 -32.46 33.63
N SER A 148 -4.78 -31.48 33.20
CA SER A 148 -5.11 -30.06 33.33
C SER A 148 -5.01 -29.45 31.93
N GLN A 149 -6.11 -28.80 31.52
CA GLN A 149 -6.23 -28.19 30.20
C GLN A 149 -6.51 -26.70 30.36
N ALA A 150 -5.51 -25.89 29.99
CA ALA A 150 -5.66 -24.44 29.97
C ALA A 150 -6.77 -24.02 28.98
N ALA A 151 -7.53 -22.97 29.34
CA ALA A 151 -8.56 -22.41 28.48
C ALA A 151 -7.99 -21.76 27.21
N GLU A 152 -6.79 -21.15 27.30
CA GLU A 152 -6.11 -20.54 26.16
C GLU A 152 -4.62 -20.92 26.13
N TRP A 153 -3.78 -20.26 26.95
CA TRP A 153 -2.33 -20.48 26.97
C TRP A 153 -1.88 -21.24 28.23
N THR A 154 -2.24 -20.75 29.43
CA THR A 154 -1.88 -21.32 30.74
C THR A 154 -3.11 -21.40 31.66
N SER A 155 -3.10 -22.33 32.63
CA SER A 155 -4.12 -22.46 33.68
C SER A 155 -3.61 -21.94 35.02
N GLY A 156 -4.51 -21.57 35.96
CA GLY A 156 -4.14 -21.44 37.38
C GLY A 156 -4.00 -22.82 38.05
N ASP A 157 -4.76 -23.77 37.53
CA ASP A 157 -4.89 -25.13 38.02
C ASP A 157 -3.57 -25.89 37.98
N TYR A 158 -3.32 -26.64 39.05
CA TYR A 158 -2.11 -27.45 39.21
C TYR A 158 -2.45 -28.75 39.92
N PHE A 159 -1.79 -29.83 39.53
CA PHE A 159 -1.84 -31.08 40.28
C PHE A 159 -0.49 -31.78 40.29
N ASP A 160 -0.23 -32.59 41.32
CA ASP A 160 1.00 -33.40 41.43
C ASP A 160 0.79 -34.65 42.30
N TYR A 161 1.69 -35.63 42.13
CA TYR A 161 1.78 -36.85 42.93
C TYR A 161 3.10 -36.86 43.71
N LEU A 162 3.06 -36.55 45.00
CA LEU A 162 4.26 -36.44 45.84
C LEU A 162 4.49 -37.73 46.66
N PRO A 163 5.60 -38.45 46.48
CA PRO A 163 5.93 -39.62 47.29
C PRO A 163 6.32 -39.21 48.72
N LEU A 164 5.79 -39.90 49.72
CA LEU A 164 6.07 -39.68 51.14
C LEU A 164 7.01 -40.77 51.69
N ARG A 165 7.74 -40.44 52.76
CA ARG A 165 8.77 -41.32 53.37
C ARG A 165 8.27 -42.70 53.82
N SER A 166 6.96 -42.88 54.03
CA SER A 166 6.34 -44.12 54.50
C SER A 166 5.74 -44.99 53.39
N GLY A 167 6.02 -44.68 52.11
CA GLY A 167 5.45 -45.42 50.96
C GLY A 167 4.03 -44.97 50.57
N ASN A 168 3.50 -43.94 51.24
CA ASN A 168 2.26 -43.29 50.86
C ASN A 168 2.52 -42.24 49.76
N THR A 169 1.52 -41.95 48.93
CA THR A 169 1.57 -40.87 47.93
C THR A 169 0.55 -39.80 48.28
N ALA A 170 0.96 -38.54 48.27
CA ALA A 170 0.05 -37.40 48.42
C ALA A 170 -0.40 -36.91 47.03
N LEU A 171 -1.71 -36.71 46.88
CA LEU A 171 -2.29 -36.05 45.72
C LEU A 171 -2.45 -34.56 46.03
N VAL A 172 -1.90 -33.70 45.20
CA VAL A 172 -2.04 -32.25 45.31
C VAL A 172 -2.92 -31.77 44.16
N ILE A 173 -3.90 -30.92 44.46
CA ILE A 173 -4.73 -30.21 43.48
C ILE A 173 -4.87 -28.77 43.97
N ALA A 174 -4.65 -27.81 43.09
CA ALA A 174 -4.85 -26.38 43.31
C ALA A 174 -5.59 -25.77 42.11
N ASP A 175 -6.37 -24.72 42.37
CA ASP A 175 -7.15 -23.92 41.42
C ASP A 175 -6.91 -22.43 41.73
#